data_AF-A0A257MJP4-F1
#
_entry.id   AF-A0A257MJP4-F1
#
_cell.length_a   1.000
_cell.length_b   1.000
_cell.length_c   1.000
_cell.angle_alpha   90.00
_cell.angle_beta   90.00
_cell.angle_gamma   90.00
#
_symmetry.space_group_name_H-M   'P 1'
#
loop_
_entity.id
_entity.type
_entity.pdbx_description
1 polymer ?
#
loop_
_entity_poly.entity_id
_entity_poly.type
_entity_poly.pdbx_seq_one_letter_code
_entity_poly.pdbx_strand_id
1 'polypeptide(L)' 'MVTIMRESTVKILDDTDMEFVETLRSLSVPRNVATLITFLANVDEASSREIEMGSDLRQPEVSIAMR' A
#
# COMPACT_ATOMS: atom_id res chain seq x y z
N MET A 1 31.24 3.74 4.74
CA MET A 1 29.82 3.79 4.35
C MET A 1 29.16 2.55 4.93
N VAL A 2 28.41 2.69 6.02
CA VAL A 2 27.74 1.54 6.66
C VAL A 2 26.36 1.43 6.03
N THR A 3 26.11 0.37 5.26
CA THR A 3 24.76 0.06 4.79
C THR A 3 23.98 -0.50 5.97
N ILE A 4 23.14 0.32 6.58
CA ILE A 4 22.16 -0.16 7.58
C ILE A 4 21.10 -0.91 6.78
N MET A 5 21.16 -2.24 6.78
CA MET A 5 20.05 -3.08 6.33
C MET A 5 19.04 -3.05 7.47
N ARG A 6 18.05 -2.14 7.41
CA ARG A 6 16.91 -2.19 8.33
C ARG A 6 16.18 -3.50 8.06
N GLU A 7 15.91 -4.28 9.10
CA GLU A 7 14.83 -5.25 9.05
C GLU A 7 13.54 -4.44 8.86
N SER A 8 13.15 -4.22 7.60
CA SER A 8 11.89 -3.55 7.28
C SER A 8 10.77 -4.54 7.56
N THR A 9 10.07 -4.36 8.68
CA THR A 9 8.78 -5.01 8.89
C THR A 9 7.81 -4.42 7.87
N VAL A 10 7.46 -5.19 6.83
CA VAL A 10 6.50 -4.77 5.82
C VAL A 10 5.13 -4.62 6.49
N LYS A 11 4.49 -3.46 6.36
CA LYS A 11 3.10 -3.27 6.80
C LYS A 11 2.21 -4.26 6.04
N ILE A 12 1.36 -5.00 6.75
CA ILE A 12 0.29 -5.79 6.15
C ILE A 12 -1.02 -5.07 6.44
N LEU A 13 -1.83 -4.83 5.40
CA LEU A 13 -3.17 -4.26 5.61
C LEU A 13 -4.05 -5.23 6.39
N ASP A 14 -4.65 -4.74 7.46
CA ASP A 14 -5.59 -5.49 8.29
C ASP A 14 -7.04 -5.12 7.97
N ASP A 15 -7.99 -5.69 8.70
CA ASP A 15 -9.42 -5.45 8.47
C ASP A 15 -9.81 -3.97 8.64
N THR A 16 -9.14 -3.23 9.54
CA THR A 16 -9.41 -1.79 9.75
C THR A 16 -8.92 -0.98 8.55
N ASP A 17 -7.76 -1.34 8.01
CA ASP A 17 -7.28 -0.74 6.76
C ASP A 17 -8.25 -1.02 5.60
N MET A 18 -8.81 -2.23 5.54
CA MET A 18 -9.78 -2.58 4.50
C MET A 18 -11.09 -1.80 4.60
N GLU A 19 -11.55 -1.45 5.80
CA GLU A 19 -12.67 -0.52 5.98
C GLU A 19 -12.36 0.88 5.41
N PHE A 20 -11.13 1.36 5.58
CA PHE A 20 -10.69 2.62 4.98
C PHE A 20 -10.64 2.54 3.45
N VAL A 21 -10.18 1.42 2.89
CA VAL A 21 -10.24 1.15 1.43
C VAL A 21 -11.69 1.22 0.93
N GLU A 22 -12.63 0.55 1.59
CA GLU A 22 -14.03 0.56 1.16
C GLU A 22 -14.67 1.95 1.31
N THR A 23 -14.26 2.72 2.31
CA THR A 23 -14.67 4.13 2.44
C THR A 23 -14.24 4.95 1.23
N LEU A 24 -12.98 4.84 0.80
CA LEU A 24 -12.49 5.52 -0.42
C LEU A 24 -13.22 5.02 -1.68
N ARG A 25 -13.51 3.73 -1.77
CA ARG A 25 -14.28 3.16 -2.88
C ARG A 25 -15.70 3.70 -2.95
N SER A 26 -16.33 3.96 -1.81
CA SER A 26 -17.66 4.61 -1.75
C SER A 26 -17.65 6.02 -2.34
N LEU A 27 -16.48 6.67 -2.35
CA LEU A 27 -16.23 7.97 -2.98
C LEU A 27 -15.79 7.85 -4.45
N SER A 28 -16.00 6.68 -5.07
CA SER A 28 -15.62 6.36 -6.46
C SER A 28 -14.11 6.34 -6.72
N VAL A 29 -13.27 6.20 -5.68
CA VAL A 29 -11.84 5.97 -5.86
C VAL A 29 -11.62 4.54 -6.38
N PRO A 30 -10.85 4.32 -7.46
CA PRO A 30 -10.54 2.98 -7.94
C PRO A 30 -9.87 2.13 -6.86
N ARG A 31 -10.20 0.83 -6.78
CA ARG A 31 -9.72 -0.08 -5.73
C ARG A 31 -8.19 -0.01 -5.56
N ASN A 32 -7.45 -0.11 -6.65
CA ASN A 32 -5.98 -0.08 -6.63
C ASN A 32 -5.42 1.23 -6.07
N VAL A 33 -6.05 2.37 -6.38
CA VAL A 33 -5.68 3.68 -5.84
C VAL A 33 -6.06 3.79 -4.36
N ALA A 34 -7.25 3.32 -3.98
CA ALA A 34 -7.71 3.32 -2.59
C ALA A 34 -6.81 2.46 -1.68
N THR A 35 -6.48 1.25 -2.12
CA THR A 35 -5.56 0.35 -1.43
C THR A 35 -4.16 0.96 -1.32
N LEU A 36 -3.67 1.61 -2.38
CA LEU A 36 -2.39 2.29 -2.36
C LEU A 36 -2.36 3.48 -1.37
N ILE A 37 -3.38 4.34 -1.38
CA ILE A 37 -3.51 5.46 -0.43
C ILE A 37 -3.53 4.95 1.00
N THR A 38 -4.29 3.89 1.26
CA THR A 38 -4.39 3.28 2.59
C THR A 38 -3.05 2.74 3.08
N PHE A 39 -2.32 2.05 2.19
CA PHE A 39 -0.99 1.54 2.50
C PHE A 39 -0.02 2.67 2.86
N LEU A 40 0.04 3.71 2.02
CA LEU A 40 0.93 4.86 2.23
C LEU A 40 0.52 5.73 3.42
N ALA A 41 -0.74 5.70 3.86
CA ALA A 41 -1.17 6.40 5.08
C ALA A 41 -0.60 5.76 6.36
N ASN A 42 -0.16 4.51 6.30
CA ASN A 42 0.36 3.74 7.44
C ASN A 42 1.89 3.74 7.56
N VAL A 43 2.61 4.29 6.57
CA VAL A 43 4.07 4.27 6.49
C VAL A 43 4.59 5.62 6.02
N ASP A 44 5.85 5.94 6.31
CA ASP A 44 6.47 7.19 5.85
C ASP A 44 6.82 7.13 4.36
N GLU A 45 7.41 6.01 3.93
CA GLU A 45 7.72 5.70 2.54
C GLU A 45 7.64 4.19 2.30
N ALA A 46 7.45 3.79 1.03
CA ALA A 46 7.44 2.39 0.64
C ALA A 46 7.92 2.20 -0.80
N SER A 47 8.65 1.11 -1.03
CA SER A 47 8.97 0.62 -2.37
C SER A 47 7.77 -0.10 -3.00
N SER A 48 7.75 -0.22 -4.33
CA SER A 48 6.71 -1.01 -5.04
C SER A 48 6.62 -2.46 -4.56
N ARG A 49 7.75 -3.03 -4.13
CA ARG A 49 7.82 -4.40 -3.61
C ARG A 49 7.17 -4.52 -2.23
N GLU A 50 7.38 -3.55 -1.35
CA GLU A 50 6.74 -3.54 -0.02
C GLU A 50 5.23 -3.38 -0.15
N ILE A 51 4.77 -2.56 -1.08
CA ILE A 51 3.34 -2.39 -1.38
C ILE A 51 2.76 -3.71 -1.90
N GLU A 52 3.41 -4.39 -2.85
CA GLU A 52 2.93 -5.68 -3.36
C GLU A 52 2.91 -6.77 -2.27
N MET A 53 3.89 -6.78 -1.36
CA MET A 53 3.95 -7.76 -0.27
C MET A 53 2.93 -7.49 0.83
N GLY A 54 2.63 -6.22 1.08
CA GLY A 54 1.86 -5.76 2.22
C GLY A 54 0.41 -5.39 1.92
N SER A 55 0.03 -5.42 0.65
CA SER A 55 -1.33 -5.19 0.18
C SER A 55 -1.79 -6.34 -0.72
N ASP A 56 -3.07 -6.34 -1.08
CA ASP A 56 -3.65 -7.28 -2.05
C ASP A 56 -3.55 -6.75 -3.50
N LEU A 57 -2.44 -6.07 -3.82
CA LEU A 57 -2.14 -5.56 -5.16
C LEU A 57 -0.94 -6.29 -5.75
N ARG A 58 -1.04 -6.68 -7.02
CA ARG A 58 0.13 -7.16 -7.77
C ARG A 58 0.89 -6.02 -8.42
N GLN A 59 2.16 -6.23 -8.75
CA GLN A 59 3.03 -5.21 -9.35
C GLN A 59 2.41 -4.41 -10.52
N PRO A 60 1.65 -5.02 -11.47
CA PRO A 60 0.96 -4.25 -12.52
C PRO A 60 -0.08 -3.26 -11.97
N GLU A 61 -0.82 -3.63 -10.92
CA GLU A 61 -1.84 -2.80 -10.29
C GLU A 61 -1.20 -1.64 -9.51
N VAL A 62 -0.10 -1.92 -8.80
CA VAL A 62 0.72 -0.91 -8.13
C VAL A 62 1.24 0.11 -9.15
N SER A 63 1.79 -0.35 -10.27
CA SER A 63 2.25 0.54 -11.34
C SER A 63 1.14 1.36 -12.00
N ILE A 64 -0.09 0.86 -12.04
CA ILE A 64 -1.24 1.65 -12.56
C ILE A 64 -1.68 2.68 -11.52
N ALA A 65 -1.71 2.32 -10.24
CA ALA A 65 -2.15 3.21 -9.17
C ALA A 65 -1.17 4.37 -8.90
N MET A 66 0.12 4.18 -9.18
CA MET A 66 1.18 5.19 -9.02
C MET A 66 1.28 6.19 -10.18
N ARG A 67 0.53 6.00 -11.27
CA ARG A 67 0.61 6.85 -12.47
C ARG A 67 -0.18 8.15 -12.34
#